data_AF-A0A7L8SPG2-F1
#
_entry.id   AF-A0A7L8SPG2-F1
#
_cell.length_a   1.000
_cell.length_b   1.000
_cell.length_c   1.000
_cell.angle_alpha   90.00
_cell.angle_beta   90.00
_cell.angle_gamma   90.00
#
_symmetry.space_group_name_H-M   'P 1'
#
loop_
_entity.id
_entity.type
_entity.pdbx_description
1 polymer ?
#
loop_
_entity_poly.entity_id
_entity_poly.type
_entity_poly.pdbx_seq_one_letter_code
_entity_poly.pdbx_strand_id
1 'polypeptide(L)' 'MAAPRTAHLTTKGLYTGTELRPYNGRPGAMDAFALPSRMGGRLHYRNGAVVAFDSALAWSEPA' A
#
# COMPACT_ATOMS: atom_id res chain seq x y z
N MET A 1 5.89 -35.80 -43.04
CA MET A 1 6.26 -34.49 -42.47
C MET A 1 4.97 -33.71 -42.21
N ALA A 2 4.71 -33.30 -40.97
CA ALA A 2 3.49 -32.56 -40.62
C ALA A 2 3.67 -31.06 -40.95
N ALA A 3 2.66 -30.45 -41.59
CA ALA A 3 2.68 -29.04 -41.96
C ALA A 3 2.65 -28.11 -40.73
N PRO A 4 3.25 -26.91 -40.81
CA PRO A 4 3.22 -25.94 -39.72
C PRO A 4 1.79 -25.45 -39.47
N ARG A 5 1.36 -25.52 -38.21
CA ARG A 5 0.08 -25.00 -37.76
C ARG A 5 0.15 -23.48 -37.62
N THR A 6 -0.69 -22.76 -38.37
CA THR A 6 -0.78 -21.30 -38.28
C THR A 6 -1.68 -20.92 -37.10
N ALA A 7 -1.12 -20.24 -36.10
CA ALA A 7 -1.91 -19.63 -35.03
C ALA A 7 -2.34 -18.22 -35.46
N HIS A 8 -3.64 -17.97 -35.52
CA HIS A 8 -4.18 -16.65 -35.81
C HIS A 8 -4.37 -15.90 -34.49
N LEU A 9 -3.35 -15.12 -34.07
CA LEU A 9 -3.47 -14.22 -32.93
C LEU A 9 -4.31 -13.00 -33.38
N THR A 10 -5.53 -12.86 -32.85
CA THR A 10 -6.47 -11.77 -33.20
C THR A 10 -6.18 -10.46 -32.47
N THR A 11 -5.23 -10.46 -31.52
CA THR A 11 -4.90 -9.31 -30.70
C THR A 11 -3.88 -8.42 -31.43
N LYS A 12 -4.24 -7.16 -31.67
CA LYS A 12 -3.42 -6.18 -32.40
C LYS A 12 -2.30 -5.54 -31.56
N GLY A 13 -1.82 -6.21 -30.51
CA GLY A 13 -0.75 -5.69 -29.67
C GLY A 13 -0.15 -6.72 -28.72
N LEU A 14 1.05 -6.43 -28.22
CA LEU A 14 1.63 -7.18 -27.11
C LEU A 14 0.96 -6.75 -25.81
N TYR A 15 0.61 -7.73 -24.97
CA TYR A 15 0.17 -7.47 -23.61
C TYR A 15 1.29 -6.79 -22.82
N THR A 16 1.02 -5.58 -22.30
CA THR A 16 2.03 -4.74 -21.64
C THR A 16 2.15 -4.97 -20.13
N GLY A 17 1.18 -5.68 -19.52
CA GLY A 17 1.19 -6.04 -18.10
C GLY A 17 1.21 -4.85 -17.13
N THR A 18 0.67 -3.70 -17.53
CA THR A 18 0.69 -2.47 -16.73
C THR A 18 -0.06 -2.57 -15.40
N GLU A 19 -1.08 -3.43 -15.32
CA GLU A 19 -1.85 -3.77 -14.13
C GLU A 19 -1.08 -4.68 -13.16
N LEU A 20 -0.07 -5.40 -13.65
CA LEU A 20 0.84 -6.22 -12.84
C LEU A 20 1.98 -5.39 -12.25
N ARG A 21 2.08 -4.10 -12.61
CA ARG A 21 3.12 -3.24 -12.06
C ARG A 21 2.99 -3.20 -10.54
N PRO A 22 4.10 -3.34 -9.81
CA PRO A 22 4.12 -3.06 -8.39
C PRO A 22 3.45 -1.71 -8.15
N TYR A 23 2.59 -1.68 -7.14
CA TYR A 23 1.91 -0.46 -6.77
C TYR A 23 2.96 0.64 -6.51
N ASN A 24 3.00 1.70 -7.33
CA ASN A 24 4.00 2.79 -7.27
C ASN A 24 3.88 3.68 -6.01
N GLY A 25 3.10 3.26 -5.02
CA GLY A 25 2.82 3.98 -3.78
C GLY A 25 1.59 4.89 -3.87
N ARG A 26 0.85 5.02 -2.76
CA ARG A 26 0.01 6.20 -2.50
C ARG A 26 0.97 7.21 -1.88
N PRO A 27 0.90 8.50 -2.21
CA PRO A 27 1.39 9.53 -1.30
C PRO A 27 0.85 9.22 0.11
N GLY A 28 1.74 9.06 1.07
CA GLY A 28 1.42 8.70 2.45
C GLY A 28 1.16 7.21 2.75
N ALA A 29 1.32 6.29 1.79
CA ALA A 29 1.21 4.85 2.06
C ALA A 29 2.19 4.38 3.16
N MET A 30 3.34 5.03 3.25
CA MET A 30 4.38 4.70 4.23
C MET A 30 4.29 5.57 5.49
N ASP A 31 3.43 6.59 5.55
CA ASP A 31 3.34 7.51 6.69
C ASP A 31 2.86 6.79 7.96
N ALA A 32 2.10 5.71 7.80
CA ALA A 32 1.71 4.84 8.89
C ALA A 32 2.93 4.26 9.64
N PHE A 33 4.06 4.07 8.96
CA PHE A 33 5.29 3.65 9.62
C PHE A 33 5.90 4.76 10.48
N ALA A 34 5.58 6.03 10.30
CA ALA A 34 6.09 7.07 11.20
C ALA A 34 5.33 7.14 12.54
N LEU A 35 4.13 6.56 12.60
CA LEU A 35 3.23 6.67 13.74
C LEU A 35 3.47 5.56 14.79
N PRO A 36 3.16 5.83 16.08
CA PRO A 36 3.21 4.80 17.11
C PRO A 36 2.08 3.78 16.94
N SER A 37 2.34 2.54 17.37
CA SER A 37 1.31 1.50 17.42
C SER A 37 0.35 1.78 18.57
N ARG A 38 -0.96 1.81 18.28
CA ARG A 38 -2.00 1.92 19.31
C ARG A 38 -2.38 0.53 19.82
N MET A 39 -2.23 0.31 21.13
CA MET A 39 -2.63 -0.93 21.79
C MET A 39 -3.46 -0.58 23.03
N GLY A 40 -4.78 -0.81 22.93
CA GLY A 40 -5.75 -0.35 23.93
C GLY A 40 -5.78 1.18 24.04
N GLY A 41 -5.65 1.70 25.27
CA GLY A 41 -5.56 3.13 25.58
C GLY A 41 -4.13 3.67 25.64
N ARG A 42 -3.17 3.05 24.93
CA ARG A 42 -1.75 3.42 24.97
C ARG A 42 -1.14 3.48 23.57
N LEU A 43 -0.16 4.35 23.40
CA LEU A 43 0.68 4.48 22.21
C LEU A 43 2.08 3.91 22.50
N HIS A 44 2.55 3.04 21.61
CA HIS A 44 3.85 2.38 21.70
C HIS A 44 4.77 2.87 20.58
N TYR A 45 5.86 3.52 20.97
CA TYR A 45 6.84 4.06 20.04
C TYR A 45 7.96 3.05 19.77
N ARG A 46 8.62 3.20 18.62
CA ARG A 46 9.76 2.34 18.24
C ARG A 46 10.97 2.44 19.16
N ASN A 47 11.13 3.57 19.85
CA ASN A 47 12.19 3.77 20.84
C ASN A 47 11.86 3.12 22.21
N GLY A 48 10.76 2.38 22.31
CA GLY A 48 10.32 1.71 23.55
C GLY A 48 9.49 2.60 24.49
N ALA A 49 9.29 3.89 24.17
CA ALA A 49 8.42 4.75 24.96
C ALA A 49 6.96 4.28 24.88
N VAL A 50 6.24 4.38 26.00
CA VAL A 50 4.81 4.05 26.07
C VAL A 50 4.08 5.18 26.79
N VAL A 51 3.09 5.77 26.14
CA VAL A 51 2.29 6.87 26.69
C VAL A 51 0.81 6.51 26.67
N ALA A 52 0.02 7.11 27.56
CA ALA A 52 -1.43 7.02 27.49
C ALA A 52 -1.93 7.69 26.21
N PHE A 53 -2.86 7.07 25.50
CA PHE A 53 -3.55 7.68 24.37
C PHE A 53 -4.68 8.55 24.90
N ASP A 54 -4.54 9.86 24.74
CA ASP A 54 -5.65 10.78 24.97
C ASP A 54 -6.49 10.91 23.70
N SER A 55 -7.68 10.30 23.72
CA SER A 55 -8.61 10.35 22.60
C SER A 55 -9.22 11.73 22.35
N ALA A 56 -9.16 12.65 23.32
CA ALA A 56 -9.69 14.01 23.17
C ALA A 56 -8.82 14.89 22.25
N LEU A 57 -7.50 14.62 22.18
CA LEU A 57 -6.57 15.35 21.32
C LEU A 57 -6.54 14.83 19.87
N ALA A 58 -6.99 13.60 19.63
CA ALA A 58 -6.88 12.95 18.32
C ALA A 58 -7.90 13.45 17.28
N TRP A 59 -8.91 14.21 17.70
CA TRP A 59 -9.98 14.73 16.85
C TRP A 59 -10.02 16.26 16.78
N SER A 60 -8.96 16.96 17.21
CA SER A 60 -8.83 18.39 16.95
C SER A 60 -8.48 18.60 15.48
N GLU A 61 -9.44 19.10 14.70
CA GLU A 61 -9.18 19.58 13.34
C GLU A 61 -8.15 20.72 13.39
N PRO A 62 -7.09 20.70 12.55
CA PRO A 62 -6.29 21.90 12.36
C PRO A 62 -7.16 22.96 11.66
N ALA A 63 -7.30 24.12 12.30
CA ALA A 63 -7.93 25.32 11.74
C ALA A 63 -7.17 25.87 10.52
#